data_AF-A0A365PUE3-F1
#
_entry.id   AF-A0A365PUE3-F1
#
_cell.length_a   1.000
_cell.length_b   1.000
_cell.length_c   1.000
_cell.angle_alpha   90.00
_cell.angle_beta   90.00
_cell.angle_gamma   90.00
#
_symmetry.space_group_name_H-M   'P 1'
#
loop_
_entity.id
_entity.type
_entity.pdbx_description
1 polymer ?
#
loop_
_entity_poly.entity_id
_entity_poly.type
_entity_poly.pdbx_seq_one_letter_code
_entity_poly.pdbx_strand_id
1 'polypeptide(L)'
;MMIFEALRQSHDIQRDLSEKLVQTHGDSAERQAIFAELKHELWVHSVAEERHFYIPLMRDDSGVDLSRHAIAEHHEMDEMVEALEETDPSSPSWLVQARKLSDKVHHHLQEEEHKFFQMAGKILSDQQKSQLAGAYLGAYDVMKAELA
;
A
#
# COMPACT_ATOMS: atom_id res chain seq x y z
N MET A 1 -16.24 12.20 -2.59
CA MET A 1 -15.00 11.42 -2.70
C MET A 1 -15.36 9.99 -3.04
N MET A 2 -14.71 9.44 -4.06
CA MET A 2 -14.84 8.04 -4.49
C MET A 2 -13.67 7.20 -3.96
N ILE A 3 -13.84 5.87 -3.92
CA ILE A 3 -12.82 4.95 -3.41
C ILE A 3 -11.46 5.13 -4.11
N PHE A 4 -11.45 5.36 -5.43
CA PHE A 4 -10.21 5.59 -6.19
C PHE A 4 -9.50 6.90 -5.84
N GLU A 5 -10.22 7.89 -5.31
CA GLU A 5 -9.61 9.13 -4.83
C GLU A 5 -9.03 8.91 -3.42
N ALA A 6 -9.74 8.17 -2.57
CA ALA A 6 -9.27 7.84 -1.23
C ALA A 6 -8.02 6.95 -1.25
N LEU A 7 -7.99 5.91 -2.09
CA LEU A 7 -6.82 5.05 -2.26
C LEU A 7 -5.60 5.85 -2.73
N ARG A 8 -5.76 6.70 -3.76
CA ARG A 8 -4.67 7.56 -4.26
C ARG A 8 -4.04 8.46 -3.19
N GLN A 9 -4.80 8.92 -2.21
CA GLN A 9 -4.24 9.72 -1.12
C GLN A 9 -3.20 8.95 -0.32
N SER A 10 -3.50 7.71 0.07
CA SER A 10 -2.52 6.83 0.72
C SER A 10 -1.39 6.39 -0.25
N HIS A 11 -1.67 6.21 -1.54
CA HIS A 11 -0.64 5.89 -2.54
C HIS A 11 0.40 7.01 -2.65
N ASP A 12 -0.05 8.27 -2.62
CA ASP A 12 0.83 9.43 -2.67
C ASP A 12 1.78 9.45 -1.47
N ILE A 13 1.29 9.07 -0.28
CA ILE A 13 2.11 8.95 0.94
C ILE A 13 3.11 7.81 0.80
N GLN A 14 2.68 6.62 0.34
CA GLN A 14 3.56 5.48 0.14
C GLN A 14 4.69 5.77 -0.87
N ARG A 15 4.37 6.43 -1.99
CA ARG A 15 5.38 6.84 -2.99
C ARG A 15 6.38 7.80 -2.36
N ASP A 16 5.92 8.86 -1.72
CA ASP A 16 6.79 9.86 -1.08
C ASP A 16 7.70 9.23 0.00
N LEU A 17 7.16 8.40 0.88
CA LEU A 17 7.93 7.73 1.93
C LEU A 17 8.96 6.76 1.35
N SER A 18 8.57 5.94 0.36
CA SER A 18 9.48 4.97 -0.26
C SER A 18 10.62 5.65 -1.04
N GLU A 19 10.33 6.74 -1.75
CA GLU A 19 11.32 7.55 -2.46
C GLU A 19 12.28 8.24 -1.48
N LYS A 20 11.77 8.82 -0.39
CA LYS A 20 12.62 9.42 0.66
C LYS A 20 13.51 8.38 1.32
N LEU A 21 12.98 7.19 1.61
CA LEU A 21 13.71 6.12 2.28
C LEU A 21 15.01 5.77 1.53
N VAL A 22 14.94 5.66 0.21
CA VAL A 22 16.09 5.28 -0.64
C VAL A 22 17.12 6.40 -0.85
N GLN A 23 16.82 7.63 -0.40
CA GLN A 23 17.77 8.74 -0.35
C GLN A 23 18.54 8.82 0.98
N THR A 24 18.13 8.05 1.99
CA THR A 24 18.82 8.06 3.29
C THR A 24 20.13 7.28 3.25
N HIS A 25 21.01 7.53 4.23
CA HIS A 25 22.34 6.91 4.30
C HIS A 25 22.69 6.42 5.70
N GLY A 26 23.33 5.25 5.78
CA GLY A 26 23.76 4.63 7.04
C GLY A 26 22.59 4.37 8.00
N ASP A 27 22.91 4.13 9.27
CA ASP A 27 21.92 3.97 10.32
C ASP A 27 21.54 5.33 10.93
N SER A 28 20.92 6.20 10.13
CA SER A 28 20.51 7.52 10.58
C SER A 28 19.13 7.48 11.27
N ALA A 29 18.91 8.39 12.23
CA ALA A 29 17.59 8.53 12.86
C ALA A 29 16.48 8.86 11.83
N GLU A 30 16.82 9.60 10.78
CA GLU A 30 15.92 9.88 9.65
C GLU A 30 15.50 8.59 8.92
N ARG A 31 16.46 7.70 8.61
CA ARG A 31 16.16 6.40 7.98
C ARG A 31 15.21 5.59 8.84
N GLN A 32 15.51 5.45 10.12
CA GLN A 32 14.69 4.67 11.05
C GLN A 32 13.26 5.24 11.14
N ALA A 33 13.12 6.57 11.22
CA ALA A 33 11.82 7.23 11.27
C ALA A 33 11.01 7.03 9.99
N ILE A 34 11.61 7.27 8.81
CA ILE A 34 10.93 7.10 7.51
C ILE A 34 10.58 5.63 7.29
N PHE A 35 11.47 4.70 7.64
CA PHE A 35 11.17 3.27 7.52
C PHE A 35 9.99 2.85 8.38
N ALA A 36 9.95 3.29 9.64
CA ALA A 36 8.83 3.01 10.54
C ALA A 36 7.52 3.60 9.99
N GLU A 37 7.56 4.82 9.47
CA GLU A 37 6.40 5.48 8.86
C GLU A 37 5.92 4.74 7.61
N LEU A 38 6.83 4.36 6.71
CA LEU A 38 6.52 3.59 5.50
C LEU A 38 5.90 2.24 5.85
N LYS A 39 6.50 1.49 6.80
CA LYS A 39 5.97 0.20 7.25
C LYS A 39 4.53 0.33 7.75
N HIS A 40 4.26 1.33 8.60
CA HIS A 40 2.92 1.55 9.12
C HIS A 40 1.95 1.94 8.01
N GLU A 41 2.35 2.84 7.12
CA GLU A 41 1.53 3.27 5.99
C GLU A 41 1.13 2.10 5.08
N LEU A 42 2.10 1.26 4.68
CA LEU A 42 1.87 0.08 3.84
C LEU A 42 0.87 -0.88 4.49
N TRP A 43 1.04 -1.16 5.79
CA TRP A 43 0.16 -2.08 6.52
C TRP A 43 -1.26 -1.52 6.70
N VAL A 44 -1.39 -0.26 7.11
CA VAL A 44 -2.71 0.38 7.29
C VAL A 44 -3.46 0.43 5.97
N HIS A 45 -2.77 0.80 4.89
CA HIS A 45 -3.32 0.83 3.55
C HIS A 45 -3.80 -0.55 3.11
N SER A 46 -2.92 -1.56 3.15
CA SER A 46 -3.22 -2.90 2.62
C SER A 46 -4.40 -3.54 3.35
N VAL A 47 -4.44 -3.47 4.68
CA VAL A 47 -5.54 -4.02 5.49
C VAL A 47 -6.86 -3.33 5.16
N ALA A 48 -6.88 -2.00 5.03
CA ALA A 48 -8.09 -1.26 4.72
C ALA A 48 -8.57 -1.56 3.29
N GLU A 49 -7.66 -1.62 2.33
CA GLU A 49 -7.97 -1.89 0.93
C GLU A 49 -8.47 -3.32 0.72
N GLU A 50 -7.78 -4.33 1.26
CA GLU A 50 -8.21 -5.72 1.12
C GLU A 50 -9.65 -5.92 1.62
N ARG A 51 -9.94 -5.35 2.80
CA ARG A 51 -11.24 -5.48 3.45
C ARG A 51 -12.35 -4.74 2.72
N HIS A 52 -12.06 -3.53 2.24
CA HIS A 52 -13.09 -2.60 1.76
C HIS A 52 -13.08 -2.36 0.26
N PHE A 53 -12.13 -2.90 -0.47
CA PHE A 53 -12.04 -2.79 -1.92
C PHE A 53 -11.96 -4.17 -2.59
N TYR A 54 -10.97 -5.00 -2.25
CA TYR A 54 -10.76 -6.29 -2.91
C TYR A 54 -11.82 -7.34 -2.59
N ILE A 55 -12.11 -7.58 -1.30
CA ILE A 55 -13.15 -8.55 -0.92
C ILE A 55 -14.52 -8.23 -1.56
N PRO A 56 -14.99 -6.97 -1.59
CA PRO A 56 -16.20 -6.61 -2.34
C PRO A 56 -16.14 -6.94 -3.85
N LEU A 57 -14.99 -6.70 -4.50
CA LEU A 57 -14.81 -6.96 -5.93
C LEU A 57 -14.78 -8.45 -6.28
N MET A 58 -14.30 -9.31 -5.37
CA MET A 58 -14.32 -10.78 -5.54
C MET A 58 -15.74 -11.38 -5.61
N ARG A 59 -16.79 -10.59 -5.38
CA ARG A 59 -18.18 -11.04 -5.60
C ARG A 59 -18.57 -11.08 -7.07
N ASP A 60 -17.78 -10.46 -7.94
CA ASP A 60 -17.91 -10.51 -9.39
C ASP A 60 -16.74 -11.33 -9.96
N ASP A 61 -17.02 -12.26 -10.87
CA ASP A 61 -16.00 -13.13 -11.46
C ASP A 61 -14.86 -12.33 -12.13
N SER A 62 -15.16 -11.17 -12.72
CA SER A 62 -14.16 -10.31 -13.35
C SER A 62 -13.22 -9.60 -12.36
N GLY A 63 -13.58 -9.57 -11.08
CA GLY A 63 -12.78 -9.01 -10.00
C GLY A 63 -11.87 -10.01 -9.29
N VAL A 64 -12.11 -11.32 -9.43
CA VAL A 64 -11.44 -12.36 -8.62
C VAL A 64 -9.93 -12.41 -8.88
N ASP A 65 -9.52 -12.57 -10.14
CA ASP A 65 -8.10 -12.77 -10.47
C ASP A 65 -7.25 -11.56 -10.13
N LEU A 66 -7.75 -10.35 -10.44
CA LEU A 66 -7.07 -9.10 -10.10
C LEU A 66 -6.95 -8.90 -8.59
N SER A 67 -8.02 -9.18 -7.84
CA SER A 67 -8.00 -9.06 -6.38
C SER A 67 -7.03 -10.04 -5.74
N ARG A 68 -6.96 -11.29 -6.24
CA ARG A 68 -5.99 -12.28 -5.75
C ARG A 68 -4.55 -11.89 -6.06
N HIS A 69 -4.32 -11.31 -7.24
CA HIS A 69 -3.01 -10.81 -7.61
C HIS A 69 -2.57 -9.68 -6.68
N ALA A 70 -3.41 -8.67 -6.45
CA ALA A 70 -3.06 -7.55 -5.57
C ALA A 70 -2.80 -7.99 -4.11
N ILE A 71 -3.61 -8.90 -3.56
CA ILE A 71 -3.36 -9.48 -2.23
C ILE A 71 -2.01 -10.22 -2.17
N ALA A 72 -1.63 -10.92 -3.24
CA ALA A 72 -0.32 -11.57 -3.30
C ALA A 72 0.82 -10.54 -3.34
N GLU A 73 0.63 -9.40 -4.00
CA GLU A 73 1.61 -8.32 -3.99
C GLU A 73 1.73 -7.63 -2.64
N HIS A 74 0.63 -7.45 -1.90
CA HIS A 74 0.67 -6.99 -0.51
C HIS A 74 1.52 -7.93 0.36
N HIS A 75 1.27 -9.24 0.26
CA HIS A 75 2.02 -10.22 1.03
C HIS A 75 3.51 -10.22 0.67
N GLU A 76 3.86 -10.07 -0.62
CA GLU A 76 5.25 -9.93 -1.05
C GLU A 76 5.91 -8.68 -0.44
N MET A 77 5.19 -7.55 -0.36
CA MET A 77 5.70 -6.33 0.29
C MET A 77 5.88 -6.52 1.81
N ASP A 78 5.00 -7.25 2.48
CA ASP A 78 5.17 -7.59 3.90
C ASP A 78 6.46 -8.38 4.13
N GLU A 79 6.73 -9.42 3.31
CA GLU A 79 7.98 -10.19 3.38
C GLU A 79 9.23 -9.31 3.14
N MET A 80 9.12 -8.33 2.25
CA MET A 80 10.21 -7.39 1.97
C MET A 80 10.46 -6.41 3.13
N VAL A 81 9.39 -5.99 3.82
CA VAL A 81 9.49 -5.16 5.03
C VAL A 81 10.13 -5.97 6.17
N GLU A 82 9.70 -7.21 6.39
CA GLU A 82 10.31 -8.10 7.40
C GLU A 82 11.81 -8.31 7.13
N ALA A 83 12.19 -8.55 5.87
CA ALA A 83 13.60 -8.69 5.50
C ALA A 83 14.44 -7.42 5.80
N LEU A 84 13.84 -6.24 5.67
CA LEU A 84 14.48 -4.97 6.03
C LEU A 84 14.62 -4.79 7.55
N GLU A 85 13.65 -5.27 8.34
CA GLU A 85 13.71 -5.26 9.80
C GLU A 85 14.80 -6.19 10.35
N GLU A 86 15.04 -7.32 9.67
CA GLU A 86 16.08 -8.28 10.05
C GLU A 86 17.49 -7.91 9.56
N THR A 87 17.59 -6.93 8.65
CA THR A 87 18.87 -6.49 8.07
C THR A 87 19.45 -5.32 8.85
N ASP A 88 20.75 -5.36 9.15
CA ASP A 88 21.46 -4.23 9.79
C ASP A 88 21.31 -2.95 8.94
N PRO A 89 20.69 -1.87 9.47
CA PRO A 89 20.46 -0.63 8.72
C PRO A 89 21.76 0.09 8.32
N SER A 90 22.90 -0.22 8.92
CA SER A 90 24.20 0.30 8.47
C SER A 90 24.78 -0.44 7.26
N SER A 91 24.26 -1.64 6.95
CA SER A 91 24.74 -2.49 5.86
C SER A 91 24.37 -1.92 4.48
N PRO A 92 25.26 -2.01 3.48
CA PRO A 92 24.92 -1.72 2.09
C PRO A 92 23.78 -2.59 1.55
N SER A 93 23.60 -3.81 2.07
CA SER A 93 22.51 -4.71 1.65
C SER A 93 21.14 -4.14 2.00
N TRP A 94 21.04 -3.38 3.10
CA TRP A 94 19.80 -2.76 3.55
C TRP A 94 19.27 -1.79 2.49
N LEU A 95 20.14 -0.90 1.98
CA LEU A 95 19.74 0.05 0.94
C LEU A 95 19.34 -0.63 -0.37
N VAL A 96 19.96 -1.77 -0.70
CA VAL A 96 19.57 -2.57 -1.87
C VAL A 96 18.16 -3.14 -1.69
N GLN A 97 17.82 -3.66 -0.51
CA GLN A 97 16.48 -4.15 -0.20
C GLN A 97 15.45 -3.00 -0.19
N ALA A 98 15.79 -1.84 0.39
CA ALA A 98 14.90 -0.68 0.43
C ALA A 98 14.57 -0.17 -0.98
N ARG A 99 15.54 -0.19 -1.90
CA ARG A 99 15.29 0.12 -3.32
C ARG A 99 14.35 -0.87 -3.97
N LYS A 100 14.51 -2.17 -3.71
CA LYS A 100 13.58 -3.19 -4.22
C LYS A 100 12.16 -2.96 -3.69
N LEU A 101 12.01 -2.65 -2.40
CA LEU A 101 10.71 -2.35 -1.80
C LEU A 101 10.08 -1.12 -2.48
N SER A 102 10.85 -0.04 -2.65
CA SER A 102 10.38 1.15 -3.38
C SER A 102 9.94 0.81 -4.81
N ASP A 103 10.72 0.05 -5.57
CA ASP A 103 10.36 -0.37 -6.93
C ASP A 103 9.06 -1.20 -6.93
N LYS A 104 8.89 -2.11 -5.95
CA LYS A 104 7.69 -2.95 -5.80
C LYS A 104 6.46 -2.12 -5.45
N VAL A 105 6.56 -1.19 -4.51
CA VAL A 105 5.49 -0.24 -4.17
C VAL A 105 5.07 0.53 -5.41
N HIS A 106 6.00 1.13 -6.15
CA HIS A 106 5.66 1.88 -7.36
C HIS A 106 4.99 1.01 -8.43
N HIS A 107 5.47 -0.22 -8.62
CA HIS A 107 4.87 -1.16 -9.58
C HIS A 107 3.41 -1.48 -9.22
N HIS A 108 3.19 -1.87 -7.97
CA HIS A 108 1.89 -2.24 -7.43
C HIS A 108 0.87 -1.10 -7.57
N LEU A 109 1.22 0.10 -7.09
CA LEU A 109 0.36 1.29 -7.19
C LEU A 109 0.06 1.67 -8.64
N GLN A 110 1.03 1.50 -9.55
CA GLN A 110 0.82 1.74 -10.98
C GLN A 110 -0.18 0.75 -11.59
N GLU A 111 -0.05 -0.54 -11.28
CA GLU A 111 -0.95 -1.59 -11.77
C GLU A 111 -2.39 -1.35 -11.28
N GLU A 112 -2.56 -1.01 -10.02
CA GLU A 112 -3.86 -0.66 -9.45
C GLU A 112 -4.50 0.53 -10.16
N GLU A 113 -3.78 1.66 -10.21
CA GLU A 113 -4.33 2.92 -10.70
C GLU A 113 -4.68 2.87 -12.19
N HIS A 114 -3.95 2.07 -12.98
CA HIS A 114 -4.10 2.02 -14.44
C HIS A 114 -4.96 0.85 -14.92
N LYS A 115 -4.92 -0.30 -14.25
CA LYS A 115 -5.66 -1.49 -14.66
C LYS A 115 -6.80 -1.78 -13.70
N PHE A 116 -6.50 -1.86 -12.41
CA PHE A 116 -7.48 -2.36 -11.45
C PHE A 116 -8.63 -1.36 -11.26
N PHE A 117 -8.35 -0.07 -11.09
CA PHE A 117 -9.37 0.96 -10.93
C PHE A 117 -10.30 1.05 -12.16
N GLN A 118 -9.77 0.80 -13.36
CA GLN A 118 -10.60 0.74 -14.58
C GLN A 118 -11.54 -0.46 -14.57
N MET A 119 -11.08 -1.63 -14.12
CA MET A 119 -11.94 -2.81 -13.98
C MET A 119 -12.99 -2.60 -12.89
N ALA A 120 -12.57 -2.19 -11.69
CA ALA A 120 -13.46 -1.90 -10.58
C ALA A 120 -14.50 -0.83 -10.94
N GLY A 121 -14.14 0.14 -11.78
CA GLY A 121 -15.06 1.16 -12.30
C GLY A 121 -16.21 0.62 -13.15
N LYS A 122 -16.05 -0.57 -13.75
CA LYS A 122 -17.09 -1.28 -14.51
C LYS A 122 -17.98 -2.15 -13.62
N ILE A 123 -17.45 -2.63 -12.50
CA ILE A 123 -18.15 -3.49 -11.54
C ILE A 123 -19.00 -2.65 -10.57
N LEU A 124 -18.45 -1.51 -10.12
CA LEU A 124 -19.04 -0.71 -9.04
C LEU A 124 -19.88 0.45 -9.59
N SER A 125 -21.09 0.60 -9.05
CA SER A 125 -21.87 1.84 -9.18
C SER A 125 -21.23 2.99 -8.41
N ASP A 126 -21.61 4.22 -8.76
CA ASP A 126 -21.11 5.42 -8.09
C ASP A 126 -21.50 5.47 -6.60
N GLN A 127 -22.67 4.95 -6.25
CA GLN A 127 -23.08 4.81 -4.84
C GLN A 127 -22.17 3.84 -4.09
N GLN A 128 -21.83 2.68 -4.69
CA GLN A 128 -20.89 1.73 -4.08
C GLN A 128 -19.51 2.36 -3.93
N LYS A 129 -18.98 3.04 -4.97
CA LYS A 129 -17.67 3.72 -4.90
C LYS A 129 -17.60 4.72 -3.74
N SER A 130 -18.66 5.49 -3.51
CA SER A 130 -18.69 6.46 -2.39
C SER A 130 -18.81 5.76 -1.02
N GLN A 131 -19.59 4.68 -0.92
CA GLN A 131 -19.72 3.90 0.32
C GLN A 131 -18.41 3.20 0.70
N LEU A 132 -17.75 2.57 -0.27
CA LEU A 132 -16.46 1.92 -0.04
C LEU A 132 -15.38 2.93 0.35
N ALA A 133 -15.40 4.15 -0.21
CA ALA A 133 -14.48 5.21 0.20
C ALA A 133 -14.60 5.54 1.69
N GLY A 134 -15.83 5.70 2.19
CA GLY A 134 -16.07 5.97 3.61
C GLY A 134 -15.66 4.82 4.52
N ALA A 135 -15.86 3.58 4.08
CA ALA A 135 -15.44 2.40 4.83
C ALA A 135 -13.91 2.25 4.87
N TYR A 136 -13.25 2.46 3.73
CA TYR A 136 -11.79 2.46 3.61
C TYR A 136 -11.18 3.51 4.54
N LEU A 137 -11.62 4.78 4.44
CA LEU A 137 -11.08 5.86 5.26
C LEU A 137 -11.36 5.66 6.75
N GLY A 138 -12.56 5.19 7.10
CA GLY A 138 -12.87 4.87 8.50
C GLY A 138 -11.94 3.82 9.09
N ALA A 139 -11.62 2.76 8.34
CA ALA A 139 -10.67 1.74 8.78
C ALA A 139 -9.24 2.30 8.81
N TYR A 140 -8.83 2.98 7.74
CA TYR A 140 -7.52 3.61 7.60
C TYR A 140 -7.24 4.57 8.75
N ASP A 141 -8.13 5.53 9.03
CA ASP A 141 -7.95 6.56 10.06
C ASP A 141 -7.87 5.97 11.48
N VAL A 142 -8.70 4.95 11.76
CA VAL A 142 -8.67 4.24 13.06
C VAL A 142 -7.31 3.56 13.26
N MET A 143 -6.84 2.80 12.27
CA MET A 143 -5.57 2.09 12.37
C MET A 143 -4.37 3.06 12.39
N LYS A 144 -4.41 4.15 11.61
CA LYS A 144 -3.39 5.21 11.65
C LYS A 144 -3.29 5.85 13.04
N ALA A 145 -4.42 6.03 13.74
CA ALA A 145 -4.46 6.59 15.09
C ALA A 145 -3.99 5.60 16.18
N GLU A 146 -4.18 4.30 15.99
CA GLU A 146 -3.70 3.27 16.93
C GLU A 146 -2.18 3.07 16.86
N LEU A 147 -1.55 3.42 15.74
CA LEU A 147 -0.11 3.30 15.49
C LEU A 147 0.68 4.62 15.64
N ALA A 148 0.01 5.73 15.98
CA ALA A 148 0.60 7.06 16.19
C ALA A 148 0.94 7.30 17.68
#